data_AF-A0A952T6S3-F1
#
_entry.id   AF-A0A952T6S3-F1
#
_cell.length_a   1.000
_cell.length_b   1.000
_cell.length_c   1.000
_cell.angle_alpha   90.00
_cell.angle_beta   90.00
_cell.angle_gamma   90.00
#
_symmetry.space_group_name_H-M   'P 1'
#
loop_
_entity.id
_entity.type
_entity.pdbx_description
1 polymer ?
#
loop_
_entity_poly.entity_id
_entity_poly.type
_entity_poly.pdbx_seq_one_letter_code
_entity_poly.pdbx_strand_id
1 'polypeptide(L)'
;MKRFQSVCWICLIGALGAGSGCVQQKANEKSASFSLTDSLTEVYLNLQDSILTSWNLMINDDNKKIKAMHNLVHELQVTGQFDAEKLKTLDHRIDQLKRIRYTPKSIVNADVVDEYDFASNSLVTELVVLAESHSAYAYNTTMQGLVEEIRMAEQRIENYRATYDAVVNQYNKFILVNKEHMKEIDNSSSVEKKPVFEMVSE
;
A
#
# COMPACT_ATOMS: atom_id res chain seq x y z
N MET A 1 -16.42 -44.80 68.76
CA MET A 1 -17.36 -44.84 69.90
C MET A 1 -16.74 -44.12 71.08
N LYS A 2 -17.52 -43.26 71.76
CA LYS A 2 -17.20 -42.46 72.98
C LYS A 2 -16.25 -41.27 72.72
N ARG A 3 -16.42 -40.06 73.25
CA ARG A 3 -17.40 -39.36 74.13
C ARG A 3 -16.96 -37.87 74.08
N PHE A 4 -17.85 -36.91 73.79
CA PHE A 4 -18.53 -36.03 74.77
C PHE A 4 -17.66 -34.96 75.45
N GLN A 5 -18.04 -33.68 75.20
CA GLN A 5 -18.11 -32.53 76.15
C GLN A 5 -16.81 -31.94 76.73
N SER A 6 -16.70 -30.67 77.15
CA SER A 6 -17.40 -29.40 76.94
C SER A 6 -16.71 -28.36 77.88
N VAL A 7 -16.58 -27.11 77.40
CA VAL A 7 -16.85 -25.85 78.14
C VAL A 7 -15.78 -25.15 79.02
N CYS A 8 -15.79 -23.81 78.86
CA CYS A 8 -15.35 -22.70 79.72
C CYS A 8 -13.85 -22.35 79.75
N TRP A 9 -13.42 -21.13 79.41
CA TRP A 9 -13.80 -19.88 80.08
C TRP A 9 -13.93 -18.65 79.15
N ILE A 10 -14.85 -17.78 79.54
CA ILE A 10 -15.18 -16.46 79.01
C ILE A 10 -14.17 -15.42 79.52
N CYS A 11 -13.77 -14.47 78.68
CA CYS A 11 -13.54 -13.09 79.12
C CYS A 11 -13.93 -12.08 78.03
N LEU A 12 -14.70 -11.10 78.49
CA LEU A 12 -15.47 -10.09 77.80
C LEU A 12 -14.61 -8.93 77.21
N ILE A 13 -15.08 -8.45 76.05
CA ILE A 13 -15.29 -7.04 75.65
C ILE A 13 -14.09 -6.13 75.38
N GLY A 14 -14.07 -5.61 74.15
CA GLY A 14 -13.44 -4.35 73.77
C GLY A 14 -13.71 -4.01 72.30
N ALA A 15 -14.89 -3.44 72.01
CA ALA A 15 -15.30 -2.99 70.68
C ALA A 15 -14.70 -1.61 70.33
N LEU A 16 -14.18 -1.48 69.10
CA LEU A 16 -13.98 -0.25 68.29
C LEU A 16 -13.34 -0.75 66.97
N GLY A 17 -13.99 -0.83 65.80
CA GLY A 17 -14.85 0.16 65.16
C GLY A 17 -14.01 1.08 64.27
N ALA A 18 -13.63 0.64 63.05
CA ALA A 18 -13.32 1.53 61.91
C ALA A 18 -13.03 0.75 60.62
N GLY A 19 -13.86 0.99 59.59
CA GLY A 19 -13.41 1.07 58.20
C GLY A 19 -13.26 -0.23 57.41
N SER A 20 -14.38 -0.84 57.00
CA SER A 20 -14.42 -1.56 55.71
C SER A 20 -14.32 -0.55 54.57
N GLY A 21 -13.12 0.00 54.37
CA GLY A 21 -12.76 0.71 53.15
C GLY A 21 -12.51 -0.32 52.07
N CYS A 22 -13.54 -0.69 51.32
CA CYS A 22 -13.37 -1.31 50.01
C CYS A 22 -12.72 -0.24 49.13
N VAL A 23 -11.38 -0.23 49.08
CA VAL A 23 -10.63 0.62 48.14
C VAL A 23 -10.89 0.04 46.76
N GLN A 24 -11.90 0.59 46.11
CA GLN A 24 -12.16 0.35 44.71
C GLN A 24 -10.97 0.94 43.95
N GLN A 25 -10.09 0.04 43.52
CA GLN A 25 -8.82 0.34 42.88
C GLN A 25 -9.10 0.99 41.51
N LYS A 26 -9.33 2.32 41.50
CA LYS A 26 -9.33 3.19 40.31
C LYS A 26 -7.91 3.40 39.78
N ALA A 27 -7.17 2.31 39.62
CA ALA A 27 -5.81 2.31 39.11
C ALA A 27 -5.68 1.18 38.09
N ASN A 28 -6.33 1.31 36.93
CA ASN A 28 -5.92 0.57 35.73
C ASN A 28 -6.51 1.05 34.39
N GLU A 29 -7.30 2.14 34.33
CA GLU A 29 -7.80 2.62 33.03
C GLU A 29 -6.76 3.45 32.27
N LYS A 30 -6.01 4.32 32.96
CA LYS A 30 -5.04 5.22 32.29
C LYS A 30 -3.79 4.51 31.77
N SER A 31 -3.26 3.52 32.50
CA SER A 31 -2.10 2.73 32.03
C SER A 31 -2.48 1.79 30.89
N ALA A 32 -3.66 1.17 30.96
CA ALA A 32 -4.19 0.34 29.87
C ALA A 32 -4.49 1.18 28.62
N SER A 33 -5.03 2.39 28.78
CA SER A 33 -5.27 3.33 27.67
C SER A 33 -3.98 3.74 26.97
N PHE A 34 -2.91 4.06 27.71
CA PHE A 34 -1.62 4.42 27.11
C PHE A 34 -1.04 3.26 26.29
N SER A 35 -1.05 2.04 26.86
CA SER A 35 -0.58 0.84 26.14
C SER A 35 -1.43 0.49 24.91
N LEU A 36 -2.73 0.76 24.95
CA LEU A 36 -3.63 0.57 23.80
C LEU A 36 -3.32 1.58 22.70
N THR A 37 -3.24 2.87 23.04
CA THR A 37 -2.95 3.93 22.08
C THR A 37 -1.58 3.73 21.44
N ASP A 38 -0.56 3.29 22.19
CA ASP A 38 0.74 2.94 21.64
C ASP A 38 0.65 1.79 20.61
N SER A 39 -0.06 0.71 20.96
CA SER A 39 -0.25 -0.43 20.06
C SER A 39 -1.01 -0.06 18.78
N LEU A 40 -2.08 0.73 18.90
CA LEU A 40 -2.83 1.21 17.75
C LEU A 40 -1.98 2.17 16.89
N THR A 41 -1.12 2.98 17.52
CA THR A 41 -0.19 3.87 16.81
C THR A 41 0.81 3.07 15.98
N GLU A 42 1.38 2.01 16.54
CA GLU A 42 2.29 1.12 15.81
C GLU A 42 1.60 0.50 14.58
N VAL A 43 0.38 -0.04 14.74
CA VAL A 43 -0.39 -0.60 13.62
C VAL A 43 -0.69 0.47 12.57
N TYR A 44 -1.08 1.68 12.98
CA TYR A 44 -1.35 2.79 12.07
C TYR A 44 -0.14 3.16 11.22
N LEU A 45 1.03 3.33 11.85
CA LEU A 45 2.28 3.67 11.18
C LEU A 45 2.72 2.56 10.22
N ASN A 46 2.65 1.30 10.65
CA ASN A 46 2.96 0.15 9.80
C ASN A 46 2.07 0.07 8.56
N LEU A 47 0.78 0.40 8.69
CA LEU A 47 -0.15 0.46 7.55
C LEU A 47 0.19 1.63 6.62
N GLN A 48 0.53 2.81 7.15
CA GLN A 48 0.97 3.94 6.31
C GLN A 48 2.24 3.60 5.51
N ASP A 49 3.24 3.00 6.16
CA ASP A 49 4.48 2.58 5.52
C ASP A 49 4.25 1.49 4.46
N SER A 50 3.30 0.58 4.71
CA SER A 50 2.92 -0.46 3.76
C SER A 50 2.23 0.13 2.52
N ILE A 51 1.39 1.15 2.67
CA ILE A 51 0.77 1.88 1.55
C ILE A 51 1.84 2.58 0.71
N LEU A 52 2.78 3.25 1.37
CA LEU A 52 3.87 3.94 0.68
C LEU A 52 4.77 2.95 -0.07
N THR A 53 5.12 1.84 0.58
CA THR A 53 5.94 0.78 -0.01
C THR A 53 5.29 0.16 -1.24
N SER A 54 4.03 -0.28 -1.13
CA SER A 54 3.29 -0.90 -2.24
C SER A 54 3.15 0.05 -3.44
N TRP A 55 2.84 1.32 -3.18
CA TRP A 55 2.80 2.36 -4.22
C TRP A 55 4.16 2.56 -4.91
N ASN A 56 5.23 2.70 -4.11
CA ASN A 56 6.57 2.95 -4.65
C ASN A 56 7.10 1.77 -5.47
N LEU A 57 6.78 0.54 -5.09
CA LEU A 57 7.14 -0.65 -5.88
C LEU A 57 6.54 -0.59 -7.29
N MET A 58 5.24 -0.31 -7.38
CA MET A 58 4.53 -0.16 -8.64
C MET A 58 5.12 0.96 -9.51
N ILE A 59 5.28 2.17 -8.94
CA ILE A 59 5.80 3.33 -9.67
C ILE A 59 7.24 3.12 -10.11
N ASN A 60 8.06 2.46 -9.29
CA ASN A 60 9.44 2.17 -9.65
C ASN A 60 9.54 1.14 -10.78
N ASP A 61 8.69 0.13 -10.80
CA ASP A 61 8.66 -0.84 -11.89
C ASP A 61 8.21 -0.18 -13.21
N ASP A 62 7.18 0.65 -13.14
CA ASP A 62 6.70 1.40 -14.30
C ASP A 62 7.73 2.45 -14.80
N ASN A 63 8.52 3.05 -13.91
CA ASN A 63 9.67 3.87 -14.30
C ASN A 63 10.75 3.05 -15.04
N LYS A 64 10.99 1.81 -14.63
CA LYS A 64 11.93 0.92 -15.33
C LYS A 64 11.39 0.55 -16.71
N LYS A 65 10.09 0.27 -16.83
CA LYS A 65 9.41 0.05 -18.12
C LYS A 65 9.60 1.24 -19.06
N ILE A 66 9.29 2.45 -18.63
CA ILE A 66 9.47 3.67 -19.44
C ILE A 66 10.93 3.83 -19.87
N LYS A 67 11.89 3.58 -18.98
CA LYS A 67 13.31 3.62 -19.33
C LYS A 67 13.67 2.56 -20.38
N ALA A 68 13.17 1.33 -20.25
CA ALA A 68 13.38 0.26 -21.23
C ALA A 68 12.77 0.63 -22.59
N MET A 69 11.62 1.30 -22.62
CA MET A 69 11.01 1.82 -23.86
C MET A 69 11.91 2.85 -24.54
N HIS A 70 12.47 3.82 -23.81
CA HIS A 70 13.42 4.79 -24.38
C HIS A 70 14.68 4.09 -24.91
N ASN A 71 15.24 3.16 -24.14
CA ASN A 71 16.40 2.39 -24.58
C ASN A 71 16.09 1.57 -25.84
N LEU A 72 14.88 1.03 -25.98
CA LEU A 72 14.47 0.28 -27.16
C LEU A 72 14.39 1.19 -28.38
N VAL A 73 13.80 2.39 -28.24
CA VAL A 73 13.80 3.39 -29.31
C VAL A 73 15.22 3.78 -29.69
N HIS A 74 16.10 4.00 -28.71
CA HIS A 74 17.51 4.30 -28.97
C HIS A 74 18.20 3.19 -29.76
N GLU A 75 18.01 1.93 -29.39
CA GLU A 75 18.62 0.83 -30.15
C GLU A 75 18.08 0.74 -31.57
N LEU A 76 16.78 0.97 -31.76
CA LEU A 76 16.18 1.03 -33.10
C LEU A 76 16.75 2.18 -33.94
N GLN A 77 17.14 3.29 -33.32
CA GLN A 77 17.82 4.40 -34.01
C GLN A 77 19.24 4.00 -34.43
N VAL A 78 19.99 3.36 -33.54
CA VAL A 78 21.39 2.96 -33.77
C VAL A 78 21.50 1.85 -34.82
N THR A 79 20.58 0.87 -34.80
CA THR A 79 20.59 -0.24 -35.76
C THR A 79 20.07 0.14 -37.15
N GLY A 80 19.43 1.31 -37.28
CA GLY A 80 18.88 1.80 -38.54
C GLY A 80 17.58 1.09 -38.93
N GLN A 81 17.26 1.01 -40.22
CA GLN A 81 16.05 0.39 -40.80
C GLN A 81 14.74 1.19 -40.68
N PHE A 82 14.54 2.02 -39.64
CA PHE A 82 13.31 2.80 -39.47
C PHE A 82 13.49 4.30 -39.70
N ASP A 83 12.38 4.98 -40.01
CA ASP A 83 12.32 6.44 -40.15
C ASP A 83 12.63 7.14 -38.81
N ALA A 84 13.62 8.04 -38.83
CA ALA A 84 14.06 8.77 -37.66
C ALA A 84 12.96 9.66 -37.03
N GLU A 85 12.07 10.24 -37.84
CA GLU A 85 10.97 11.06 -37.33
C GLU A 85 9.89 10.20 -36.67
N LYS A 86 9.66 8.97 -37.18
CA LYS A 86 8.79 8.00 -36.50
C LYS A 86 9.35 7.62 -35.13
N LEU A 87 10.65 7.32 -35.04
CA LEU A 87 11.31 6.97 -33.78
C LEU A 87 11.29 8.14 -32.78
N LYS A 88 11.51 9.37 -33.26
CA LYS A 88 11.40 10.58 -32.43
C LYS A 88 9.96 10.83 -31.93
N THR A 89 8.96 10.54 -32.75
CA THR A 89 7.55 10.61 -32.34
C THR A 89 7.22 9.59 -31.25
N LEU A 90 7.77 8.37 -31.36
CA LEU A 90 7.64 7.35 -30.32
C LEU A 90 8.29 7.80 -29.01
N ASP A 91 9.52 8.32 -29.07
CA ASP A 91 10.23 8.86 -27.91
C ASP A 91 9.42 9.95 -27.19
N HIS A 92 8.82 10.87 -27.96
CA HIS A 92 7.95 11.91 -27.42
C HIS A 92 6.68 11.36 -26.75
N ARG A 93 6.08 10.29 -27.30
CA ARG A 93 4.92 9.62 -26.70
C ARG A 93 5.29 8.92 -25.39
N ILE A 94 6.51 8.35 -25.31
CA ILE A 94 7.03 7.78 -24.06
C ILE A 94 7.13 8.88 -22.98
N ASP A 95 7.64 10.06 -23.33
CA ASP A 95 7.69 11.21 -22.40
C ASP A 95 6.31 11.62 -21.88
N GLN A 96 5.27 11.53 -22.72
CA GLN A 96 3.91 11.87 -22.31
C GLN A 96 3.35 10.88 -21.30
N LEU A 97 3.71 9.59 -21.34
CA LEU A 97 3.19 8.58 -20.40
C LEU A 97 3.43 9.01 -18.94
N LYS A 98 4.64 9.48 -18.61
CA LYS A 98 4.96 9.92 -17.26
C LYS A 98 4.12 11.13 -16.81
N ARG A 99 3.69 11.98 -17.75
CA ARG A 99 2.91 13.19 -17.47
C ARG A 99 1.44 12.88 -17.18
N ILE A 100 0.88 11.89 -17.88
CA ILE A 100 -0.52 11.48 -17.72
C ILE A 100 -0.72 10.38 -16.67
N ARG A 101 0.38 9.81 -16.14
CA ARG A 101 0.34 8.78 -15.10
C ARG A 101 -0.46 9.24 -13.89
N TYR A 102 -1.36 8.38 -13.42
CA TYR A 102 -2.11 8.57 -12.19
C TYR A 102 -1.22 8.76 -10.95
N THR A 103 -1.79 9.39 -9.92
CA THR A 103 -1.22 9.65 -8.60
C THR A 103 -2.09 9.02 -7.53
N PRO A 104 -1.63 8.88 -6.27
CA PRO A 104 -2.48 8.30 -5.22
C PRO A 104 -3.79 9.06 -5.01
N LYS A 105 -3.87 10.33 -5.42
CA LYS A 105 -5.09 11.13 -5.31
C LYS A 105 -6.01 10.95 -6.51
N SER A 106 -5.47 10.69 -7.69
CA SER A 106 -6.24 10.66 -8.94
C SER A 106 -6.79 9.28 -9.28
N ILE A 107 -6.31 8.19 -8.65
CA ILE A 107 -6.82 6.83 -8.88
C ILE A 107 -8.30 6.66 -8.50
N VAL A 108 -8.87 7.60 -7.73
CA VAL A 108 -10.32 7.65 -7.47
C VAL A 108 -11.14 7.91 -8.75
N ASN A 109 -10.52 8.49 -9.77
CA ASN A 109 -11.14 8.66 -11.08
C ASN A 109 -10.67 7.53 -11.99
N ALA A 110 -11.59 6.60 -12.30
CA ALA A 110 -11.33 5.47 -13.19
C ALA A 110 -10.84 5.92 -14.57
N ASP A 111 -11.36 7.02 -15.11
CA ASP A 111 -10.97 7.53 -16.43
C ASP A 111 -9.46 7.85 -16.49
N VAL A 112 -8.85 8.31 -15.40
CA VAL A 112 -7.41 8.62 -15.35
C VAL A 112 -6.57 7.34 -15.39
N VAL A 113 -7.07 6.26 -14.77
CA VAL A 113 -6.40 4.96 -14.78
C VAL A 113 -6.53 4.33 -16.17
N ASP A 114 -7.74 4.35 -16.74
CA ASP A 114 -8.04 3.80 -18.06
C ASP A 114 -7.29 4.53 -19.18
N GLU A 115 -7.23 5.86 -19.13
CA GLU A 115 -6.48 6.66 -20.11
C GLU A 115 -4.99 6.31 -20.08
N TYR A 116 -4.41 6.16 -18.88
CA TYR A 116 -3.02 5.76 -18.73
C TYR A 116 -2.77 4.34 -19.27
N ASP A 117 -3.61 3.38 -18.89
CA ASP A 117 -3.45 1.97 -19.28
C ASP A 117 -3.61 1.79 -20.79
N PHE A 118 -4.58 2.47 -21.39
CA PHE A 118 -4.77 2.47 -22.83
C PHE A 118 -3.55 3.05 -23.55
N ALA A 119 -3.07 4.23 -23.12
CA ALA A 119 -1.92 4.87 -23.74
C ALA A 119 -0.63 4.03 -23.59
N SER A 120 -0.40 3.48 -22.40
CA SER A 120 0.74 2.62 -22.09
C SER A 120 0.73 1.35 -22.95
N ASN A 121 -0.36 0.58 -22.90
CA ASN A 121 -0.47 -0.69 -23.62
C ASN A 121 -0.38 -0.49 -25.15
N SER A 122 -1.01 0.55 -25.67
CA SER A 122 -0.92 0.90 -27.10
C SER A 122 0.54 1.15 -27.52
N LEU A 123 1.27 1.94 -26.73
CA LEU A 123 2.67 2.28 -27.04
C LEU A 123 3.61 1.09 -26.87
N VAL A 124 3.41 0.26 -25.82
CA VAL A 124 4.16 -0.98 -25.63
C VAL A 124 3.96 -1.93 -26.81
N THR A 125 2.71 -2.15 -27.21
CA THR A 125 2.39 -3.03 -28.35
C THR A 125 3.09 -2.55 -29.63
N GLU A 126 3.03 -1.24 -29.91
CA GLU A 126 3.66 -0.67 -31.09
C GLU A 126 5.20 -0.82 -31.06
N LEU A 127 5.84 -0.53 -29.93
CA LEU A 127 7.30 -0.65 -29.78
C LEU A 127 7.78 -2.09 -29.92
N VAL A 128 7.07 -3.03 -29.30
CA VAL A 128 7.40 -4.46 -29.35
C VAL A 128 7.27 -5.00 -30.77
N VAL A 129 6.16 -4.69 -31.46
CA VAL A 129 5.98 -5.09 -32.87
C VAL A 129 7.06 -4.48 -33.76
N LEU A 130 7.39 -3.21 -33.54
CA LEU A 130 8.44 -2.52 -34.30
C LEU A 130 9.80 -3.21 -34.10
N ALA A 131 10.16 -3.50 -32.85
CA ALA A 131 11.39 -4.20 -32.51
C ALA A 131 11.45 -5.60 -33.10
N GLU A 132 10.40 -6.41 -32.95
CA GLU A 132 10.37 -7.78 -33.46
C GLU A 132 10.37 -7.87 -35.00
N SER A 133 9.88 -6.81 -35.67
CA SER A 133 9.96 -6.69 -37.14
C SER A 133 11.34 -6.24 -37.65
N HIS A 134 12.23 -5.79 -36.76
CA HIS A 134 13.56 -5.35 -37.14
C HIS A 134 14.42 -6.55 -37.56
N SER A 135 15.14 -6.44 -38.69
CA SER A 135 15.94 -7.55 -39.24
C SER A 135 17.02 -8.07 -38.28
N ALA A 136 17.56 -7.16 -37.46
CA ALA A 136 18.55 -7.48 -36.43
C ALA A 136 17.98 -8.09 -35.14
N TYR A 137 16.65 -8.15 -34.96
CA TYR A 137 16.06 -8.58 -33.69
C TYR A 137 16.49 -9.99 -33.29
N ALA A 138 16.60 -10.90 -34.25
CA ALA A 138 16.93 -12.30 -34.01
C ALA A 138 18.31 -12.52 -33.35
N TYR A 139 19.24 -11.56 -33.47
CA TYR A 139 20.60 -11.67 -32.93
C TYR A 139 21.02 -10.48 -32.04
N ASN A 140 20.20 -9.43 -31.93
CA ASN A 140 20.42 -8.32 -31.02
C ASN A 140 19.84 -8.65 -29.64
N THR A 141 20.68 -9.20 -28.76
CA THR A 141 20.29 -9.59 -27.39
C THR A 141 19.87 -8.40 -26.53
N THR A 142 20.38 -7.19 -26.81
CA THR A 142 19.95 -5.96 -26.11
C THR A 142 18.49 -5.66 -26.45
N MET A 143 18.12 -5.70 -27.74
CA MET A 143 16.76 -5.46 -28.19
C MET A 143 15.78 -6.50 -27.63
N GLN A 144 16.17 -7.78 -27.60
CA GLN A 144 15.39 -8.86 -27.00
C GLN A 144 15.19 -8.66 -25.49
N GLY A 145 16.26 -8.31 -24.77
CA GLY A 145 16.20 -8.06 -23.33
C GLY A 145 15.28 -6.89 -22.98
N LEU A 146 15.35 -5.80 -23.74
CA LEU A 146 14.48 -4.64 -23.55
C LEU A 146 13.00 -4.97 -23.80
N VAL A 147 12.70 -5.72 -24.86
CA VAL A 147 11.33 -6.20 -25.14
C VAL A 147 10.81 -7.07 -24.00
N GLU A 148 11.64 -7.97 -23.47
CA GLU A 148 11.26 -8.82 -22.34
C GLU A 148 11.04 -8.02 -21.06
N GLU A 149 11.93 -7.06 -20.74
CA GLU A 149 11.77 -6.16 -19.59
C GLU A 149 10.43 -5.40 -19.65
N ILE A 150 10.07 -4.90 -20.83
CA ILE A 150 8.81 -4.18 -21.06
C ILE A 150 7.61 -5.12 -20.84
N ARG A 151 7.61 -6.30 -21.46
CA ARG A 151 6.53 -7.30 -21.33
C ARG A 151 6.32 -7.74 -19.89
N MET A 152 7.42 -8.02 -19.19
CA MET A 152 7.37 -8.47 -17.82
C MET A 152 6.85 -7.38 -16.87
N ALA A 153 7.12 -6.09 -17.14
CA ALA A 153 6.55 -4.99 -16.38
C ALA A 153 5.02 -4.87 -16.59
N GLU A 154 4.54 -5.00 -17.83
CA GLU A 154 3.10 -5.00 -18.12
C GLU A 154 2.36 -6.13 -17.40
N GLN A 155 2.94 -7.33 -17.36
CA GLN A 155 2.33 -8.48 -16.67
C GLN A 155 2.22 -8.31 -15.15
N ARG A 156 3.04 -7.45 -14.54
CA ARG A 156 3.06 -7.24 -13.09
C ARG A 156 2.08 -6.19 -12.60
N ILE A 157 1.54 -5.33 -13.47
CA ILE A 157 0.78 -4.14 -13.05
C ILE A 157 -0.43 -4.50 -12.18
N GLU A 158 -1.21 -5.50 -12.58
CA GLU A 158 -2.40 -5.93 -11.85
C GLU A 158 -2.07 -6.50 -10.47
N ASN A 159 -0.95 -7.22 -10.34
CA ASN A 159 -0.48 -7.71 -9.05
C ASN A 159 -0.06 -6.57 -8.12
N TYR A 160 0.57 -5.52 -8.65
CA TYR A 160 0.92 -4.33 -7.87
C TYR A 160 -0.32 -3.58 -7.39
N ARG A 161 -1.32 -3.40 -8.26
CA ARG A 161 -2.60 -2.77 -7.92
C ARG A 161 -3.35 -3.55 -6.85
N ALA A 162 -3.48 -4.86 -7.01
CA ALA A 162 -4.11 -5.73 -6.02
C ALA A 162 -3.38 -5.68 -4.66
N THR A 163 -2.04 -5.61 -4.67
CA THR A 163 -1.24 -5.48 -3.45
C THR A 163 -1.48 -4.13 -2.77
N TYR A 164 -1.50 -3.04 -3.53
CA TYR A 164 -1.80 -1.70 -3.02
C TYR A 164 -3.21 -1.65 -2.42
N ASP A 165 -4.21 -2.13 -3.14
CA ASP A 165 -5.61 -2.15 -2.71
C ASP A 165 -5.80 -2.99 -1.45
N ALA A 166 -5.17 -4.16 -1.36
CA ALA A 166 -5.22 -5.00 -0.17
C ALA A 166 -4.71 -4.27 1.09
N VAL A 167 -3.65 -3.47 0.96
CA VAL A 167 -3.11 -2.69 2.08
C VAL A 167 -3.98 -1.48 2.39
N VAL A 168 -4.42 -0.75 1.36
CA VAL A 168 -5.32 0.40 1.54
C VAL A 168 -6.64 0.00 2.19
N ASN A 169 -7.20 -1.14 1.80
CA ASN A 169 -8.42 -1.67 2.41
C ASN A 169 -8.21 -2.01 3.90
N GLN A 170 -7.05 -2.54 4.28
CA GLN A 170 -6.71 -2.75 5.69
C GLN A 170 -6.61 -1.42 6.45
N TYR A 171 -5.94 -0.41 5.87
CA TYR A 171 -5.87 0.94 6.43
C TYR A 171 -7.26 1.57 6.61
N ASN A 172 -8.07 1.56 5.54
CA ASN A 172 -9.42 2.13 5.53
C ASN A 172 -10.33 1.46 6.56
N LYS A 173 -10.21 0.14 6.75
CA LYS A 173 -10.91 -0.59 7.81
C LYS A 173 -10.39 -0.21 9.19
N PHE A 174 -9.06 -0.12 9.37
CA PHE A 174 -8.43 0.22 10.63
C PHE A 174 -8.89 1.58 11.17
N ILE A 175 -8.86 2.62 10.33
CA ILE A 175 -9.26 3.98 10.74
C ILE A 175 -10.77 4.07 11.05
N LEU A 176 -11.58 3.25 10.40
CA LEU A 176 -13.02 3.20 10.64
C LEU A 176 -13.34 2.52 11.97
N VAL A 177 -12.70 1.37 12.24
CA VAL A 177 -12.90 0.59 13.49
C VAL A 177 -12.39 1.36 14.70
N ASN A 178 -11.27 2.05 14.57
CA ASN A 178 -10.59 2.73 15.68
C ASN A 178 -10.87 4.25 15.71
N LYS A 179 -11.94 4.72 15.06
CA LYS A 179 -12.24 6.15 14.85
C LYS A 179 -12.16 7.00 16.12
N GLU A 180 -12.61 6.47 17.26
CA GLU A 180 -12.60 7.16 18.55
C GLU A 180 -11.17 7.42 19.07
N HIS A 181 -10.23 6.53 18.74
CA HIS A 181 -8.82 6.61 19.12
C HIS A 181 -7.97 7.40 18.11
N MET A 182 -8.48 7.67 16.89
CA MET A 182 -7.70 8.32 15.84
C MET A 182 -7.18 9.70 16.24
N LYS A 183 -7.92 10.48 17.04
CA LYS A 183 -7.47 11.79 17.51
C LYS A 183 -6.24 11.71 18.42
N GLU A 184 -6.08 10.61 19.15
CA GLU A 184 -4.93 10.39 20.04
C GLU A 184 -3.72 9.87 19.26
N ILE A 185 -3.96 9.07 18.22
CA ILE A 185 -2.91 8.49 17.36
C ILE A 185 -2.36 9.51 16.37
N ASP A 186 -3.25 10.27 15.73
CA ASP A 186 -2.92 11.26 14.72
C ASP A 186 -3.80 12.49 14.95
N ASN A 187 -3.21 13.50 15.60
CA ASN A 187 -3.89 14.75 15.90
C ASN A 187 -4.07 15.64 14.65
N SER A 188 -3.67 15.18 13.46
CA SER A 188 -4.06 15.83 12.22
C SER A 188 -5.55 15.62 11.95
N SER A 189 -6.23 16.66 11.48
CA SER A 189 -7.65 16.62 11.15
C SER A 189 -7.98 15.78 9.89
N SER A 190 -7.05 14.97 9.38
CA SER A 190 -7.07 14.39 8.03
C SER A 190 -6.94 12.87 7.97
N VAL A 191 -7.31 12.15 9.03
CA VAL A 191 -7.42 10.68 8.96
C VAL A 191 -8.62 10.33 8.08
N GLU A 192 -8.36 10.25 6.78
CA GLU A 192 -9.34 10.00 5.73
C GLU A 192 -9.06 8.68 5.04
N LYS A 193 -10.11 8.10 4.44
CA LYS A 193 -9.96 6.93 3.59
C LYS A 193 -9.04 7.25 2.42
N LYS A 194 -8.16 6.33 2.10
CA LYS A 194 -7.32 6.39 0.90
C LYS A 194 -8.03 5.67 -0.26
N PRO A 195 -7.85 6.14 -1.50
CA PRO A 195 -8.49 5.53 -2.65
C PRO A 195 -7.82 4.22 -3.04
N VAL A 196 -8.56 3.37 -3.76
CA VAL A 196 -8.15 2.07 -4.30
C VAL A 196 -8.30 2.08 -5.82
N PHE A 197 -7.67 1.14 -6.52
CA PHE A 197 -7.84 0.92 -7.96
C PHE A 197 -9.13 0.18 -8.29
N GLU A 198 -9.56 -0.78 -7.46
CA GLU A 198 -10.80 -1.52 -7.66
C GLU A 198 -11.98 -0.58 -7.92
N MET A 199 -12.64 -0.76 -9.07
CA MET A 199 -13.96 -0.18 -9.27
C MET A 199 -14.88 -0.77 -8.21
N VAL A 200 -15.53 0.10 -7.43
CA VAL A 200 -16.66 -0.31 -6.59
C VAL A 200 -17.69 -0.90 -7.54
N SER A 201 -17.78 -2.23 -7.61
CA SER A 201 -18.91 -2.87 -8.26
C SER A 201 -20.14 -2.46 -7.45
N GLU A 202 -20.97 -1.59 -8.01
CA GLU A 202 -22.32 -1.33 -7.50
C GLU A 202 -23.20 -2.59 -7.58
#